data_AF-B1WP20-F1
#
_entry.id   AF-B1WP20-F1
#
_cell.length_a   1.000
_cell.length_b   1.000
_cell.length_c   1.000
_cell.angle_alpha   90.00
_cell.angle_beta   90.00
_cell.angle_gamma   90.00
#
_symmetry.space_group_name_H-M   'P 1'
#
loop_
_entity.id
_entity.type
_entity.pdbx_description
1 polymer ?
#
loop_
_entity_poly.entity_id
_entity_poly.type
_entity_poly.pdbx_seq_one_letter_code
_entity_poly.pdbx_strand_id
1 'polypeptide(L)'
;MDNAKIHLGEIVREAIEEAGASLMYLPPYSPEFSPIENFWSKVKAILRKIKARNYKDLIDSLTFAMLQVTQKDIRNWFAHCCYCTS
;
A
#
# COMPACT_ATOMS: atom_id res chain seq x y z
N MET A 1 3.27 3.82 -8.86
CA MET A 1 1.83 3.59 -9.07
C MET A 1 1.67 2.44 -10.04
N ASP A 2 0.74 1.51 -9.82
CA ASP A 2 0.50 0.44 -10.78
C ASP A 2 -0.17 0.98 -12.07
N ASN A 3 -0.34 0.12 -13.07
CA ASN A 3 -0.92 0.48 -14.37
C ASN A 3 -2.43 0.25 -14.47
N ALA A 4 -3.17 0.25 -13.35
CA ALA A 4 -4.63 0.20 -13.42
C ALA A 4 -5.14 1.36 -14.31
N LYS A 5 -6.14 1.10 -15.17
CA LYS A 5 -6.63 2.12 -16.14
C LYS A 5 -7.06 3.42 -15.47
N ILE A 6 -7.59 3.34 -14.25
CA ILE A 6 -7.98 4.50 -13.44
C ILE A 6 -6.81 5.39 -13.02
N HIS A 7 -5.57 4.89 -13.07
CA HIS A 7 -4.34 5.59 -12.70
C HIS A 7 -3.67 6.30 -13.89
N LEU A 8 -4.14 6.07 -15.11
CA LEU A 8 -3.52 6.58 -16.34
C LEU A 8 -4.18 7.87 -16.86
N GLY A 9 -5.15 8.42 -16.14
CA GLY A 9 -5.83 9.65 -16.53
C GLY A 9 -4.98 10.88 -16.25
N GLU A 10 -5.05 11.88 -17.13
CA GLU A 10 -4.27 13.13 -17.01
C GLU A 10 -4.57 13.87 -15.70
N ILE A 11 -5.83 13.89 -15.28
CA ILE A 11 -6.28 14.49 -14.01
C ILE A 11 -5.52 13.90 -12.80
N VAL A 12 -5.19 12.60 -12.84
CA VAL A 12 -4.43 11.96 -11.76
C VAL A 12 -2.99 12.44 -11.75
N ARG A 13 -2.37 12.60 -12.91
CA ARG A 13 -1.01 13.16 -13.02
C ARG A 13 -0.97 14.59 -12.52
N GLU A 14 -1.85 15.44 -13.04
CA GLU A 14 -1.92 16.87 -12.67
C GLU A 14 -2.08 17.03 -11.15
N ALA A 15 -3.00 16.28 -10.53
CA ALA A 15 -3.22 16.34 -9.09
C ALA A 15 -2.01 15.89 -8.26
N ILE A 16 -1.24 14.90 -8.74
CA ILE A 16 -0.02 14.43 -8.06
C ILE A 16 1.11 15.46 -8.18
N GLU A 17 1.29 16.01 -9.38
CA GLU A 17 2.34 16.99 -9.67
C GLU A 17 2.06 18.35 -9.00
N GLU A 18 0.79 18.77 -8.90
CA GLU A 18 0.36 19.97 -8.15
C GLU A 18 0.68 19.84 -6.65
N ALA A 19 0.61 18.63 -6.09
CA ALA A 19 1.02 18.37 -4.70
C ALA A 19 2.55 18.35 -4.50
N GLY A 20 3.34 18.58 -5.56
CA GLY A 20 4.80 18.59 -5.52
C GLY A 20 5.45 17.20 -5.57
N ALA A 21 4.68 16.16 -5.91
CA ALA A 21 5.18 14.80 -6.05
C ALA A 21 5.45 14.44 -7.52
N SER A 22 6.39 13.53 -7.77
CA SER A 22 6.64 12.98 -9.10
C SER A 22 5.87 11.69 -9.32
N LEU A 23 5.13 11.57 -10.41
CA LEU A 23 4.44 10.33 -10.78
C LEU A 23 5.39 9.33 -11.45
N MET A 24 5.59 8.19 -10.79
CA MET A 24 6.34 7.05 -11.31
C MET A 24 5.42 5.83 -11.46
N TYR A 25 5.31 5.31 -12.68
CA TYR A 25 4.61 4.06 -12.94
C TYR A 25 5.53 2.85 -12.77
N LEU A 26 4.97 1.76 -12.27
CA LEU A 26 5.68 0.48 -12.18
C LEU A 26 5.73 -0.21 -13.55
N PRO A 27 6.74 -1.03 -13.84
CA PRO A 27 6.69 -1.95 -14.97
C PRO A 27 5.42 -2.83 -14.91
N PRO A 28 4.83 -3.19 -16.07
CA PRO A 28 3.68 -4.09 -16.10
C PRO A 28 3.95 -5.40 -15.36
N TYR A 29 2.99 -5.85 -14.57
CA TYR A 29 3.06 -7.09 -13.78
C TYR A 29 4.23 -7.18 -12.80
N SER A 30 4.72 -6.03 -12.29
CA SER A 30 5.77 -5.99 -11.26
C SER A 30 5.27 -5.58 -9.87
N PRO A 31 4.45 -6.41 -9.19
CA PRO A 31 3.99 -6.12 -7.83
C PRO A 31 5.13 -6.14 -6.80
N GLU A 32 6.26 -6.78 -7.10
CA GLU A 32 7.46 -6.83 -6.25
C GLU A 32 8.07 -5.44 -6.00
N PHE A 33 7.82 -4.48 -6.89
CA PHE A 33 8.24 -3.09 -6.72
C PHE A 33 7.19 -2.23 -6.01
N SER A 34 6.14 -2.82 -5.44
CA SER A 34 5.06 -2.09 -4.78
C SER A 34 5.05 -2.33 -3.26
N PRO A 35 5.54 -1.38 -2.43
CA PRO A 35 5.57 -1.54 -0.98
C PRO A 35 4.18 -1.74 -0.35
N ILE A 36 3.11 -1.28 -1.01
CA ILE A 36 1.74 -1.41 -0.52
C ILE A 36 1.27 -2.88 -0.50
N GLU A 37 1.86 -3.76 -1.31
CA GLU A 37 1.55 -5.19 -1.29
C GLU A 37 2.00 -5.84 0.02
N ASN A 38 3.19 -5.45 0.51
CA ASN A 38 3.69 -5.89 1.81
C ASN A 38 2.83 -5.35 2.97
N PHE A 39 2.40 -4.09 2.88
CA PHE A 39 1.46 -3.49 3.83
C PHE A 39 0.17 -4.31 3.92
N TRP A 40 -0.49 -4.57 2.78
CA TRP A 40 -1.74 -5.32 2.74
C TRP A 40 -1.55 -6.78 3.13
N SER A 41 -0.38 -7.39 2.86
CA SER A 41 -0.05 -8.73 3.34
C SER A 41 -0.10 -8.81 4.87
N LYS A 42 0.57 -7.88 5.57
CA LYS A 42 0.55 -7.80 7.04
C LYS A 42 -0.85 -7.53 7.59
N VAL A 43 -1.56 -6.55 7.05
CA VAL A 43 -2.92 -6.21 7.47
C VAL A 43 -3.87 -7.39 7.30
N LYS A 44 -3.88 -8.04 6.12
CA LYS A 44 -4.72 -9.22 5.85
C LYS A 44 -4.38 -10.38 6.76
N ALA A 45 -3.11 -10.59 7.11
CA ALA A 45 -2.71 -11.64 8.05
C ALA A 45 -3.32 -11.43 9.44
N ILE A 46 -3.38 -10.19 9.92
CA ILE A 46 -4.03 -9.84 11.20
C ILE A 46 -5.55 -10.06 11.10
N LEU A 47 -6.19 -9.55 10.05
CA LEU A 47 -7.64 -9.71 9.84
C LEU A 47 -8.06 -11.19 9.77
N ARG A 48 -7.29 -12.04 9.09
CA ARG A 48 -7.52 -13.49 9.04
C ARG A 48 -7.45 -14.17 10.41
N LYS A 49 -6.65 -13.63 11.34
CA LYS A 49 -6.59 -14.12 12.72
C LYS A 49 -7.81 -13.69 13.53
N ILE A 50 -8.27 -12.44 13.35
CA ILE A 50 -9.42 -11.89 14.08
C ILE A 50 -10.74 -12.55 13.66
N LYS A 51 -10.92 -12.87 12.37
CA LYS A 51 -12.09 -13.57 11.82
C LYS A 51 -13.43 -12.86 12.12
N ALA A 52 -13.47 -11.53 12.01
CA ALA A 52 -14.70 -10.75 12.12
C ALA A 52 -15.81 -11.28 11.19
N ARG A 53 -17.05 -11.30 11.68
CA ARG A 53 -18.22 -11.90 10.99
C ARG A 53 -19.32 -10.90 10.62
N ASN A 54 -19.15 -9.64 10.99
CA ASN A 54 -20.04 -8.55 10.60
C ASN A 54 -19.22 -7.33 10.18
N TYR A 55 -19.90 -6.38 9.54
CA TYR A 55 -19.25 -5.21 8.96
C TYR A 55 -18.59 -4.31 10.01
N LYS A 56 -19.28 -4.07 11.14
CA LYS A 56 -18.76 -3.21 12.21
C LYS A 56 -17.44 -3.78 12.76
N ASP A 57 -17.43 -5.05 13.12
CA ASP A 57 -16.23 -5.70 13.65
C ASP A 57 -15.10 -5.76 12.61
N LEU A 58 -15.42 -5.88 11.32
CA LEU A 58 -14.43 -5.84 10.26
C LEU A 58 -13.76 -4.46 10.17
N ILE A 59 -14.54 -3.38 10.26
CA ILE A 59 -14.02 -2.01 10.26
C ILE A 59 -13.15 -1.76 11.50
N ASP A 60 -13.63 -2.12 12.69
CA ASP A 60 -12.89 -1.98 13.94
C ASP A 60 -11.56 -2.77 13.87
N SER A 61 -11.60 -3.98 13.29
CA SER A 61 -10.42 -4.84 13.08
C SER A 61 -9.45 -4.28 12.04
N LEU A 62 -9.95 -3.63 10.99
CA LEU A 62 -9.14 -3.01 9.95
C LEU A 62 -8.34 -1.85 10.53
N THR A 63 -9.00 -0.96 11.28
CA THR A 63 -8.33 0.14 11.98
C THR A 63 -7.27 -0.40 12.93
N PHE A 64 -7.61 -1.40 13.74
CA PHE A 64 -6.64 -2.04 14.63
C PHE A 64 -5.43 -2.61 13.87
N ALA A 65 -5.66 -3.35 12.78
CA ALA A 65 -4.60 -3.98 11.99
C ALA A 65 -3.67 -2.96 11.31
N MET A 66 -4.22 -1.85 10.79
CA MET A 66 -3.43 -0.76 10.21
C MET A 66 -2.52 -0.10 11.26
N LEU A 67 -2.99 0.06 12.50
CA LEU A 67 -2.21 0.61 13.61
C LEU A 67 -1.06 -0.32 14.08
N GLN A 68 -1.03 -1.58 13.65
CA GLN A 68 0.08 -2.51 13.93
C GLN A 68 1.26 -2.36 12.94
N VAL A 69 1.14 -1.49 11.94
CA VAL A 69 2.23 -1.19 11.01
C VAL A 69 3.16 -0.17 11.63
N THR A 70 4.42 -0.55 11.77
CA THR A 70 5.47 0.29 12.37
C THR A 70 6.28 0.99 11.30
N GLN A 71 6.99 2.06 11.69
CA GLN A 71 7.96 2.72 10.82
C GLN A 71 9.06 1.76 10.34
N LYS A 72 9.47 0.79 11.17
CA LYS A 72 10.45 -0.23 10.79
C LYS A 72 9.92 -1.14 9.68
N ASP A 73 8.65 -1.54 9.74
CA ASP A 73 8.02 -2.30 8.66
C ASP A 73 8.08 -1.51 7.35
N ILE A 74 7.66 -0.25 7.39
CA ILE A 74 7.63 0.63 6.21
C ILE A 74 9.03 0.76 5.59
N ARG A 75 10.04 1.09 6.40
CA ARG A 75 11.43 1.19 5.89
C ARG A 75 11.91 -0.11 5.26
N ASN A 76 11.65 -1.25 5.90
CA ASN A 76 12.04 -2.55 5.39
C ASN A 76 11.33 -2.90 4.07
N TRP A 77 10.07 -2.53 3.90
CA TRP A 77 9.33 -2.78 2.66
C TRP A 77 9.83 -1.91 1.51
N PHE A 78 10.13 -0.64 1.77
CA PHE A 78 10.74 0.23 0.75
C PHE A 78 12.15 -0.26 0.37
N ALA A 79 12.94 -0.74 1.33
CA ALA A 79 14.24 -1.35 1.05
C ALA A 79 14.11 -2.64 0.24
N HIS A 80 13.15 -3.50 0.59
CA HIS A 80 12.83 -4.72 -0.16
C HIS A 80 12.43 -4.45 -1.61
N CYS A 81 11.74 -3.34 -1.86
CA CYS A 81 11.35 -2.89 -3.20
C CYS A 81 12.42 -2.02 -3.90
N CYS A 82 13.66 -2.01 -3.41
CA CYS A 82 14.81 -1.31 -4.01
C CYS A 82 14.71 0.23 -4.01
N TYR A 83 13.90 0.84 -3.13
CA TYR A 83 13.77 2.31 -3.04
C TYR A 83 14.72 2.97 -2.04
N CYS A 84 15.26 2.21 -1.08
CA CYS A 84 16.25 2.71 -0.14
C CYS A 84 17.13 1.57 0.40
N THR A 85 18.17 1.91 1.16
CA THR A 85 18.95 0.93 1.93
C THR A 85 18.31 0.69 3.30
N SER A 86 18.41 -0.54 3.79
CA SER A 86 17.91 -0.95 5.12
C SER A 86 18.64 -0.29 6.28
#